data_AF-A0A7D7ZNA1-F1
#
_entry.id   AF-A0A7D7ZNA1-F1
#
_cell.length_a   1.000
_cell.length_b   1.000
_cell.length_c   1.000
_cell.angle_alpha   90.00
_cell.angle_beta   90.00
_cell.angle_gamma   90.00
#
_symmetry.space_group_name_H-M   'P 1'
#
loop_
_entity.id
_entity.type
_entity.pdbx_description
1 polymer ?
#
loop_
_entity_poly.entity_id
_entity_poly.type
_entity_poly.pdbx_seq_one_letter_code
_entity_poly.pdbx_strand_id
1 'polypeptide(L)'
;MKMKINHLNKIGILILGISLFFFTACETENEVVEENLTTEKQDYSVDKIRFSEFENNTKLVQTLSELNASFKTKKNGLANRSNSSEQTTYELNTDEAIYIESNDGTHHSYTFSIEAEEGNYDLENIVLSSQENGTYKAYLTTYNLTEQERTDLNNGVDVDLTDKSSIQEIDYNQVNLYSRSGCSFELVTIEVTYQCTIDGCWDPAWTTTEYIHVWAEVCSGGGGGGSGDGSGSGSGTGGGGGGGTSGGSGNDNNIPTIPMNPDGTSAAPSFLINALGGESQLTSRQISWINNHDNDALVNLLLNAFPTSNSNAITAALSALMNNADIPWELIEDWFLNTPDYTEPNLNIDPNNITYDTPLIQQELPSFEDFVDNFPKRGTAGNYSEMPTTNVYHMVGGSLLNSHLNNPSAYSNACSIRGSRGLLYSGISIPVLNYPGVGQRTQKGGDNNNYILDAVSFDKYMRDKFGDATHELTGTDANDPVKVANLLSGKNGIYVIINNSHIQAGYSGHVDAIINGDCISNAYTTPTGGVKSIRIWTLN
;
A
#
# COMPACT_ATOMS: atom_id res chain seq x y z
N MET A 1 -50.94 9.67 -75.66
CA MET A 1 -49.75 8.80 -75.62
C MET A 1 -49.21 8.88 -74.19
N LYS A 2 -49.25 7.77 -73.45
CA LYS A 2 -49.05 7.71 -71.99
C LYS A 2 -47.57 7.81 -71.63
N MET A 3 -47.25 8.67 -70.66
CA MET A 3 -45.94 8.82 -70.04
C MET A 3 -45.54 7.57 -69.24
N LYS A 4 -44.27 7.17 -69.34
CA LYS A 4 -43.58 6.28 -68.41
C LYS A 4 -42.35 7.01 -67.88
N ILE A 5 -42.38 7.40 -66.60
CA ILE A 5 -41.20 7.66 -65.78
C ILE A 5 -41.39 6.76 -64.56
N ASN A 6 -40.64 5.66 -64.48
CA ASN A 6 -40.57 4.79 -63.32
C ASN A 6 -39.11 4.53 -62.98
N HIS A 7 -38.81 4.55 -61.68
CA HIS A 7 -37.63 4.02 -60.98
C HIS A 7 -36.61 4.97 -60.30
N LEU A 8 -36.80 6.29 -60.28
CA LEU A 8 -35.90 7.18 -59.52
C LEU A 8 -36.36 7.58 -58.11
N ASN A 9 -37.60 7.28 -57.70
CA ASN A 9 -38.11 7.68 -56.38
C ASN A 9 -38.09 6.58 -55.29
N LYS A 10 -37.45 5.43 -55.55
CA LYS A 10 -37.37 4.32 -54.56
C LYS A 10 -35.98 4.08 -53.96
N ILE A 11 -34.94 4.76 -54.44
CA ILE A 11 -33.58 4.66 -53.87
C ILE A 11 -33.31 5.75 -52.84
N GLY A 12 -33.93 6.94 -52.98
CA GLY A 12 -33.78 8.03 -52.00
C GLY A 12 -34.42 7.77 -50.63
N ILE A 13 -35.41 6.88 -50.54
CA ILE A 13 -36.08 6.53 -49.28
C ILE A 13 -35.32 5.42 -48.52
N LEU A 14 -34.48 4.63 -49.22
CA LEU A 14 -33.70 3.56 -48.58
C LEU A 14 -32.43 4.08 -47.90
N ILE A 15 -31.87 5.20 -48.35
CA ILE A 15 -30.62 5.79 -47.81
C ILE A 15 -30.88 6.67 -46.57
N LEU A 16 -32.10 7.21 -46.42
CA LEU A 16 -32.50 7.95 -45.20
C LEU A 16 -32.98 7.03 -44.05
N GLY A 17 -33.43 5.82 -44.36
CA GLY A 17 -33.96 4.86 -43.37
C GLY A 17 -32.92 4.00 -42.64
N ILE A 18 -31.67 3.94 -43.13
CA ILE A 18 -30.59 3.16 -42.49
C ILE A 18 -29.71 4.04 -41.56
N SER A 19 -29.80 5.37 -41.66
CA SER A 19 -29.08 6.29 -40.76
C SER A 19 -29.74 6.52 -39.40
N LEU A 20 -30.96 5.99 -39.19
CA LEU A 20 -31.76 6.19 -37.97
C LEU A 20 -31.76 4.97 -37.01
N PHE A 21 -30.94 3.94 -37.28
CA PHE A 21 -30.84 2.74 -36.44
C PHE A 21 -29.51 2.60 -35.67
N PHE A 22 -28.66 3.63 -35.66
CA PHE A 22 -27.36 3.59 -34.94
C PHE A 22 -27.27 4.54 -33.72
N PHE A 23 -28.38 5.14 -33.26
CA PHE A 23 -28.39 6.05 -32.10
C PHE A 23 -29.43 5.67 -31.04
N THR A 24 -29.57 4.38 -30.72
CA THR A 24 -30.25 3.94 -29.50
C THR A 24 -29.46 2.80 -28.85
N ALA A 25 -28.28 3.12 -28.35
CA ALA A 25 -27.77 2.44 -27.16
C ALA A 25 -28.44 3.13 -25.97
N CYS A 26 -29.24 2.37 -25.25
CA CYS A 26 -29.90 2.79 -24.03
C CYS A 26 -28.81 3.01 -22.97
N GLU A 27 -28.45 4.26 -22.70
CA GLU A 27 -28.03 4.61 -21.35
C GLU A 27 -29.29 4.46 -20.50
N THR A 28 -29.31 3.47 -19.61
CA THR A 28 -30.10 3.58 -18.40
C THR A 28 -29.52 4.75 -17.62
N GLU A 29 -30.18 5.90 -17.69
CA GLU A 29 -30.07 6.92 -16.64
C GLU A 29 -30.52 6.24 -15.35
N ASN A 30 -29.57 5.65 -14.62
CA ASN A 30 -29.76 5.40 -13.21
C ASN A 30 -29.77 6.77 -12.57
N GLU A 31 -30.98 7.29 -12.38
CA GLU A 31 -31.30 8.29 -11.38
C GLU A 31 -30.81 7.73 -10.05
N VAL A 32 -29.57 8.07 -9.68
CA VAL A 32 -29.08 7.89 -8.32
C VAL A 32 -29.90 8.85 -7.51
N VAL A 33 -30.94 8.32 -6.88
CA VAL A 33 -31.54 8.93 -5.70
C VAL A 33 -30.38 9.10 -4.72
N GLU A 34 -29.89 10.33 -4.58
CA GLU A 34 -29.12 10.75 -3.42
C GLU A 34 -30.02 10.55 -2.19
N GLU A 35 -30.00 9.35 -1.64
CA GLU A 35 -30.17 9.21 -0.20
C GLU A 35 -29.01 9.96 0.43
N ASN A 36 -29.31 11.17 0.89
CA ASN A 36 -28.50 11.92 1.83
C ASN A 36 -28.38 11.11 3.14
N LEU A 37 -27.55 10.07 3.14
CA LEU A 37 -26.94 9.55 4.35
C LEU A 37 -25.81 10.52 4.69
N THR A 38 -26.14 11.48 5.54
CA THR A 38 -25.16 12.28 6.27
C THR A 38 -24.52 11.37 7.32
N THR A 39 -23.56 10.55 6.90
CA THR A 39 -22.51 10.09 7.81
C THR A 39 -21.51 11.25 7.89
N GLU A 40 -21.51 11.99 9.00
CA GLU A 40 -20.41 12.90 9.29
C GLU A 40 -19.13 12.08 9.33
N LYS A 41 -18.31 12.28 8.30
CA LYS A 41 -17.05 11.59 8.05
C LYS A 41 -15.99 12.13 9.02
N GLN A 42 -15.90 11.54 10.21
CA GLN A 42 -14.73 11.73 11.06
C GLN A 42 -13.66 10.74 10.63
N ASP A 43 -12.74 11.20 9.80
CA ASP A 43 -11.56 10.44 9.42
C ASP A 43 -10.50 10.60 10.54
N TYR A 44 -9.88 9.50 10.96
CA TYR A 44 -8.81 9.45 11.97
C TYR A 44 -7.52 8.88 11.36
N SER A 45 -6.35 9.23 11.90
CA SER A 45 -5.06 8.57 11.67
C SER A 45 -4.64 7.73 12.87
N VAL A 46 -3.99 6.59 12.62
CA VAL A 46 -3.56 5.64 13.66
C VAL A 46 -2.07 5.36 13.50
N ASP A 47 -1.30 5.58 14.57
CA ASP A 47 0.14 5.31 14.62
C ASP A 47 0.50 4.49 15.87
N LYS A 48 1.50 3.62 15.75
CA LYS A 48 2.16 3.04 16.93
C LYS A 48 3.42 3.83 17.23
N ILE A 49 3.49 4.43 18.41
CA ILE A 49 4.57 5.34 18.81
C ILE A 49 5.29 4.84 20.06
N ARG A 50 6.60 5.05 20.11
CA ARG A 50 7.46 4.71 21.25
C ARG A 50 7.54 5.85 22.25
N PHE A 51 7.99 5.54 23.47
CA PHE A 51 8.22 6.53 24.51
C PHE A 51 9.08 7.71 24.03
N SER A 52 10.13 7.45 23.25
CA SER A 52 11.00 8.49 22.68
C SER A 52 10.28 9.48 21.75
N GLU A 53 9.14 9.08 21.18
CA GLU A 53 8.35 9.92 20.27
C GLU A 53 7.41 10.85 21.03
N PHE A 54 6.98 10.45 22.24
CA PHE A 54 6.08 11.24 23.08
C PHE A 54 6.69 11.74 24.39
N GLU A 55 7.96 11.47 24.68
CA GLU A 55 8.64 11.88 25.93
C GLU A 55 8.66 13.41 26.13
N ASN A 56 8.59 14.16 25.03
CA ASN A 56 8.56 15.62 25.05
C ASN A 56 7.16 16.18 25.38
N ASN A 57 6.11 15.35 25.35
CA ASN A 57 4.77 15.74 25.78
C ASN A 57 4.69 15.70 27.31
N THR A 58 5.14 16.78 27.94
CA THR A 58 5.26 16.85 29.41
C THR A 58 3.94 16.62 30.14
N LYS A 59 2.79 16.98 29.54
CA LYS A 59 1.47 16.77 30.14
C LYS A 59 1.08 15.29 30.12
N LEU A 60 1.30 14.61 28.99
CA LEU A 60 1.08 13.16 28.87
C LEU A 60 1.96 12.39 29.85
N VAL A 61 3.27 12.68 29.86
CA VAL A 61 4.24 12.02 30.76
C VAL A 61 3.89 12.25 32.23
N GLN A 62 3.42 13.46 32.59
CA GLN A 62 2.93 13.74 33.93
C GLN A 62 1.69 12.90 34.26
N THR A 63 0.69 12.82 33.38
CA THR A 63 -0.50 12.00 33.57
C THR A 63 -0.15 10.52 33.76
N LEU A 64 0.76 9.98 32.95
CA LEU A 64 1.26 8.60 33.09
C LEU A 64 1.95 8.37 34.44
N SER A 65 2.77 9.33 34.89
CA SER A 65 3.43 9.25 36.20
C SER A 65 2.41 9.26 37.35
N GLU A 66 1.37 10.08 37.26
CA GLU A 66 0.31 10.18 38.28
C GLU A 66 -0.53 8.89 38.33
N LEU A 67 -0.89 8.33 37.17
CA LEU A 67 -1.59 7.05 37.07
C LEU A 67 -0.78 5.92 37.69
N ASN A 68 0.49 5.79 37.30
CA ASN A 68 1.38 4.75 37.81
C ASN A 68 1.60 4.89 39.33
N ALA A 69 1.68 6.13 39.86
CA ALA A 69 1.73 6.38 41.29
C ALA A 69 0.44 5.96 42.02
N SER A 70 -0.73 6.24 41.43
CA SER A 70 -2.04 5.90 42.00
C SER A 70 -2.28 4.39 42.08
N PHE A 71 -1.81 3.64 41.07
CA PHE A 71 -1.84 2.18 41.07
C PHE A 71 -0.91 1.57 42.12
N LYS A 72 0.23 2.23 42.41
CA LYS A 72 1.20 1.79 43.44
C LYS A 72 0.79 2.11 44.89
N THR A 73 0.01 3.17 45.14
CA THR A 73 -0.20 3.71 46.51
C THR A 73 -1.22 2.95 47.38
N LYS A 74 -2.09 2.10 46.82
CA LYS A 74 -3.08 1.32 47.62
C LYS A 74 -2.48 0.18 48.47
N LYS A 75 -1.17 -0.05 48.42
CA LYS A 75 -0.47 -1.03 49.25
C LYS A 75 -0.43 -0.70 50.76
N ASN A 76 -0.67 0.56 51.16
CA ASN A 76 -0.38 1.02 52.54
C ASN A 76 -1.55 1.65 53.32
N GLY A 77 -2.80 1.64 52.81
CA GLY A 77 -3.88 2.48 53.36
C GLY A 77 -4.98 1.82 54.20
N LEU A 78 -5.23 0.51 54.13
CA LEU A 78 -6.44 -0.09 54.73
C LEU A 78 -6.27 -1.55 55.19
N ALA A 79 -5.21 -1.84 55.96
CA ALA A 79 -5.17 -3.02 56.80
C ALA A 79 -6.04 -2.80 58.05
N ASN A 80 -7.38 -2.80 57.92
CA ASN A 80 -8.38 -3.08 58.97
C ASN A 80 -9.79 -2.63 58.54
N ARG A 81 -10.45 -3.37 57.64
CA ARG A 81 -11.88 -3.69 57.74
C ARG A 81 -12.28 -4.68 56.64
N SER A 82 -12.81 -5.80 57.10
CA SER A 82 -13.41 -6.92 56.39
C SER A 82 -14.30 -6.55 55.21
N ASN A 83 -13.94 -6.99 54.00
CA ASN A 83 -14.63 -7.94 53.13
C ASN A 83 -13.95 -7.90 51.75
N SER A 84 -13.85 -9.05 51.09
CA SER A 84 -13.08 -9.28 49.86
C SER A 84 -13.37 -8.25 48.74
N SER A 85 -12.53 -7.24 48.61
CA SER A 85 -12.28 -6.56 47.35
C SER A 85 -10.85 -6.89 46.96
N GLU A 86 -10.69 -7.75 45.97
CA GLU A 86 -9.39 -8.06 45.37
C GLU A 86 -8.71 -6.73 45.01
N GLN A 87 -7.49 -6.54 45.52
CA GLN A 87 -6.71 -5.34 45.25
C GLN A 87 -6.07 -5.52 43.87
N THR A 88 -6.75 -5.11 42.81
CA THR A 88 -6.18 -5.13 41.45
C THR A 88 -5.02 -4.13 41.40
N THR A 89 -3.84 -4.63 41.04
CA THR A 89 -2.64 -3.81 40.87
C THR A 89 -2.35 -3.77 39.38
N TYR A 90 -2.56 -2.63 38.73
CA TYR A 90 -2.33 -2.50 37.29
C TYR A 90 -0.84 -2.20 37.02
N GLU A 91 -0.20 -3.02 36.19
CA GLU A 91 1.14 -2.75 35.65
C GLU A 91 0.98 -2.22 34.22
N LEU A 92 1.29 -0.93 34.04
CA LEU A 92 1.12 -0.20 32.79
C LEU A 92 2.40 -0.27 31.97
N ASN A 93 2.31 -0.77 30.73
CA ASN A 93 3.40 -0.65 29.76
C ASN A 93 3.40 0.77 29.19
N THR A 94 4.47 1.52 29.44
CA THR A 94 4.63 2.91 28.96
C THR A 94 5.71 3.05 27.90
N ASP A 95 6.30 1.95 27.43
CA ASP A 95 7.38 1.97 26.46
C ASP A 95 6.88 2.33 25.06
N GLU A 96 5.58 2.10 24.81
CA GLU A 96 4.90 2.35 23.55
C GLU A 96 3.39 2.54 23.75
N ALA A 97 2.74 3.16 22.76
CA ALA A 97 1.31 3.43 22.73
C ALA A 97 0.77 3.34 21.31
N ILE A 98 -0.53 3.07 21.18
CA ILE A 98 -1.28 3.40 19.97
C ILE A 98 -1.75 4.86 20.08
N TYR A 99 -1.39 5.69 19.12
CA TYR A 99 -1.80 7.08 18.98
C TYR A 99 -2.87 7.18 17.89
N ILE A 100 -3.99 7.81 18.23
CA ILE A 100 -5.06 8.06 17.27
C ILE A 100 -5.34 9.56 17.25
N GLU A 101 -5.33 10.18 16.07
CA GLU A 101 -5.56 11.61 15.90
C GLU A 101 -6.70 11.83 14.90
N SER A 102 -7.59 12.79 15.19
CA SER A 102 -8.61 13.21 14.23
C SER A 102 -7.94 13.95 13.07
N ASN A 103 -8.44 13.80 11.85
CA ASN A 103 -7.81 14.43 10.67
C ASN A 103 -7.78 15.96 10.70
N ASP A 104 -8.61 16.60 11.53
CA ASP A 104 -8.58 18.04 11.77
C ASP A 104 -7.55 18.48 12.83
N GLY A 105 -6.86 17.52 13.46
CA GLY A 105 -5.87 17.71 14.52
C GLY A 105 -6.45 18.29 15.81
N THR A 106 -7.77 18.28 15.97
CA THR A 106 -8.44 18.89 17.13
C THR A 106 -8.51 17.95 18.33
N HIS A 107 -8.44 16.64 18.10
CA HIS A 107 -8.52 15.63 19.13
C HIS A 107 -7.56 14.47 18.85
N HIS A 108 -6.92 13.95 19.90
CA HIS A 108 -6.14 12.72 19.84
C HIS A 108 -6.26 11.89 21.11
N SER A 109 -5.90 10.62 21.03
CA SER A 109 -5.83 9.68 22.16
C SER A 109 -4.55 8.85 22.13
N TYR A 110 -4.18 8.32 23.30
CA TYR A 110 -3.10 7.36 23.47
C TYR A 110 -3.63 6.13 24.19
N THR A 111 -3.47 4.95 23.61
CA THR A 111 -3.86 3.68 24.23
C THR A 111 -2.61 2.91 24.65
N PHE A 112 -2.56 2.53 25.92
CA PHE A 112 -1.47 1.80 26.57
C PHE A 112 -1.98 0.44 27.07
N SER A 113 -1.17 -0.60 26.92
CA SER A 113 -1.54 -1.92 27.41
C SER A 113 -1.28 -2.09 28.92
N ILE A 114 -2.12 -2.93 29.54
CA ILE A 114 -1.99 -3.37 30.92
C ILE A 114 -1.55 -4.85 30.90
N GLU A 115 -0.61 -5.22 31.76
CA GLU A 115 -0.24 -6.62 31.92
C GLU A 115 -1.40 -7.45 32.48
N ALA A 116 -1.77 -8.51 31.76
CA ALA A 116 -2.85 -9.41 32.18
C ALA A 116 -2.37 -10.36 33.29
N GLU A 117 -3.24 -10.65 34.27
CA GLU A 117 -2.98 -11.69 35.25
C GLU A 117 -3.00 -13.09 34.59
N GLU A 118 -2.17 -14.00 35.09
CA GLU A 118 -2.03 -15.35 34.52
C GLU A 118 -3.37 -16.10 34.53
N GLY A 119 -3.85 -16.50 33.34
CA GLY A 119 -5.13 -17.19 33.15
C GLY A 119 -6.35 -16.28 32.96
N ASN A 120 -6.16 -14.95 32.92
CA ASN A 120 -7.18 -14.01 32.48
C ASN A 120 -7.06 -13.75 30.97
N TYR A 121 -8.16 -13.91 30.24
CA TYR A 121 -8.24 -13.67 28.80
C TYR A 121 -8.75 -12.27 28.46
N ASP A 122 -9.29 -11.56 29.45
CA ASP A 122 -9.73 -10.17 29.31
C ASP A 122 -8.57 -9.30 28.86
N LEU A 123 -8.88 -8.34 27.99
CA LEU A 123 -7.92 -7.35 27.52
C LEU A 123 -8.25 -6.02 28.17
N GLU A 124 -7.28 -5.47 28.90
CA GLU A 124 -7.41 -4.18 29.57
C GLU A 124 -6.41 -3.18 29.00
N ASN A 125 -6.88 -1.97 28.70
CA ASN A 125 -6.04 -0.87 28.24
C ASN A 125 -6.34 0.41 29.01
N ILE A 126 -5.35 1.29 29.11
CA ILE A 126 -5.52 2.67 29.54
C ILE A 126 -5.58 3.55 28.30
N VAL A 127 -6.69 4.30 28.15
CA VAL A 127 -6.85 5.29 27.09
C VAL A 127 -6.73 6.69 27.69
N LEU A 128 -5.79 7.47 27.19
CA LEU A 128 -5.61 8.88 27.53
C LEU A 128 -6.18 9.74 26.41
N SER A 129 -7.34 10.34 26.64
CA SER A 129 -8.03 11.21 25.66
C SER A 129 -7.66 12.67 25.90
N SER A 130 -7.23 13.35 24.84
CA SER A 130 -6.86 14.77 24.88
C SER A 130 -8.04 15.67 25.23
N GLN A 131 -7.76 16.80 25.86
CA GLN A 131 -8.73 17.83 26.24
C GLN A 131 -8.32 19.18 25.63
N GLU A 132 -9.25 20.12 25.44
CA GLU A 132 -8.98 21.44 24.83
C GLU A 132 -7.84 22.22 25.52
N ASN A 133 -7.65 22.03 26.84
CA ASN A 133 -6.58 22.65 27.61
C ASN A 133 -5.22 21.94 27.46
N GLY A 134 -5.13 20.95 26.58
CA GLY A 134 -3.99 20.06 26.32
C GLY A 134 -3.69 19.05 27.43
N THR A 135 -4.55 18.91 28.44
CA THR A 135 -4.46 17.84 29.45
C THR A 135 -5.14 16.57 28.95
N TYR A 136 -5.09 15.50 29.75
CA TYR A 136 -5.66 14.21 29.39
C TYR A 136 -6.64 13.73 30.45
N LYS A 137 -7.76 13.17 30.00
CA LYS A 137 -8.60 12.29 30.82
C LYS A 137 -8.18 10.85 30.60
N ALA A 138 -8.17 10.06 31.67
CA ALA A 138 -7.77 8.67 31.63
C ALA A 138 -8.98 7.75 31.76
N TYR A 139 -8.99 6.68 30.97
CA TYR A 139 -10.05 5.70 30.96
C TYR A 139 -9.47 4.29 31.03
N LEU A 140 -10.08 3.40 31.82
CA LEU A 140 -9.86 1.96 31.75
C LEU A 140 -10.85 1.38 30.76
N THR A 141 -10.36 0.76 29.71
CA THR A 141 -11.18 -0.04 28.79
C THR A 141 -10.94 -1.51 29.03
N THR A 142 -12.01 -2.28 29.23
CA THR A 142 -11.96 -3.73 29.45
C THR A 142 -12.75 -4.43 28.35
N TYR A 143 -12.13 -5.39 27.68
CA TYR A 143 -12.74 -6.29 26.70
C TYR A 143 -12.81 -7.70 27.29
N ASN A 144 -14.02 -8.20 27.53
CA ASN A 144 -14.27 -9.52 28.08
C ASN A 144 -14.20 -10.55 26.95
N LEU A 145 -13.12 -11.31 26.89
CA LEU A 145 -12.82 -12.21 25.77
C LEU A 145 -12.77 -13.66 26.23
N THR A 146 -13.23 -14.59 25.39
CA THR A 146 -12.92 -16.00 25.55
C THR A 146 -11.45 -16.29 25.21
N GLU A 147 -10.92 -17.44 25.63
CA GLU A 147 -9.57 -17.89 25.23
C GLU A 147 -9.40 -17.92 23.70
N GLN A 148 -10.43 -18.37 22.99
CA GLN A 148 -10.41 -18.41 21.53
C GLN A 148 -10.43 -17.00 20.95
N GLU A 149 -11.30 -16.10 21.42
CA GLU A 149 -11.35 -14.72 20.94
C GLU A 149 -10.08 -13.94 21.29
N ARG A 150 -9.46 -14.22 22.44
CA ARG A 150 -8.16 -13.64 22.79
C ARG A 150 -7.08 -14.15 21.85
N THR A 151 -7.12 -15.43 21.52
CA THR A 151 -6.23 -16.03 20.51
C THR A 151 -6.48 -15.43 19.13
N ASP A 152 -7.73 -15.26 18.73
CA ASP A 152 -8.16 -14.67 17.47
C ASP A 152 -7.69 -13.21 17.36
N LEU A 153 -7.87 -12.41 18.41
CA LEU A 153 -7.41 -11.02 18.49
C LEU A 153 -5.87 -10.93 18.45
N ASN A 154 -5.16 -11.81 19.17
CA ASN A 154 -3.69 -11.92 19.07
C ASN A 154 -3.24 -12.32 17.64
N ASN A 155 -4.05 -13.11 16.95
CA ASN A 155 -3.81 -13.55 15.57
C ASN A 155 -4.34 -12.57 14.51
N GLY A 156 -4.84 -11.39 14.92
CA GLY A 156 -5.38 -10.37 14.02
C GLY A 156 -6.66 -10.78 13.28
N VAL A 157 -7.40 -11.74 13.83
CA VAL A 157 -8.74 -12.12 13.36
C VAL A 157 -9.73 -11.14 13.99
N ASP A 158 -10.66 -10.63 13.18
CA ASP A 158 -11.72 -9.74 13.66
C ASP A 158 -12.58 -10.45 14.71
N VAL A 159 -12.76 -9.79 15.85
CA VAL A 159 -13.56 -10.27 16.97
C VAL A 159 -14.66 -9.26 17.21
N ASP A 160 -15.91 -9.72 17.21
CA ASP A 160 -17.04 -8.88 17.57
C ASP A 160 -16.97 -8.50 19.06
N LEU A 161 -16.62 -7.23 19.33
CA LEU A 161 -16.50 -6.63 20.65
C LEU A 161 -17.81 -5.98 21.14
N THR A 162 -18.89 -6.07 20.35
CA THR A 162 -20.21 -5.57 20.73
C THR A 162 -20.67 -6.25 22.01
N ASP A 163 -21.16 -5.47 22.98
CA ASP A 163 -21.60 -5.93 24.31
C ASP A 163 -20.54 -6.66 25.16
N LYS A 164 -19.28 -6.76 24.71
CA LYS A 164 -18.16 -7.38 25.43
C LYS A 164 -17.18 -6.37 26.00
N SER A 165 -17.35 -5.10 25.66
CA SER A 165 -16.46 -4.03 26.06
C SER A 165 -17.10 -3.14 27.13
N SER A 166 -16.27 -2.55 27.99
CA SER A 166 -16.69 -1.51 28.93
C SER A 166 -15.61 -0.43 29.05
N ILE A 167 -16.02 0.80 29.31
CA ILE A 167 -15.12 1.92 29.56
C ILE A 167 -15.47 2.59 30.90
N GLN A 168 -14.44 2.92 31.66
CA GLN A 168 -14.57 3.60 32.94
C GLN A 168 -13.58 4.76 33.04
N GLU A 169 -14.08 5.98 33.29
CA GLU A 169 -13.21 7.13 33.60
C GLU A 169 -12.48 6.91 34.93
N ILE A 170 -11.18 7.17 34.93
CA ILE A 170 -10.30 7.09 36.10
C ILE A 170 -10.08 8.50 36.64
N ASP A 171 -10.71 8.83 37.77
CA ASP A 171 -10.30 9.99 38.56
C ASP A 171 -9.07 9.62 39.40
N TYR A 172 -7.90 10.05 38.95
CA TYR A 172 -6.63 9.82 39.65
C TYR A 172 -6.56 10.50 41.04
N ASN A 173 -7.43 11.49 41.31
CA ASN A 173 -7.53 12.15 42.62
C ASN A 173 -8.49 11.42 43.58
N GLN A 174 -9.44 10.66 43.06
CA GLN A 174 -10.34 9.79 43.82
C GLN A 174 -10.57 8.48 43.07
N VAL A 175 -9.65 7.52 43.22
CA VAL A 175 -9.81 6.16 42.70
C VAL A 175 -10.85 5.40 43.55
N ASN A 176 -12.08 5.89 43.49
CA ASN A 176 -13.29 5.20 43.87
C ASN A 176 -13.99 4.89 42.55
N LEU A 177 -13.88 3.64 42.09
CA LEU A 177 -14.40 3.14 40.81
C LEU A 177 -15.95 3.11 40.75
N TYR A 178 -16.61 3.95 41.55
CA TYR A 178 -18.07 4.04 41.59
C TYR A 178 -18.52 5.50 41.64
N SER A 179 -19.28 5.85 40.60
CA SER A 179 -20.12 7.03 40.38
C SER A 179 -19.49 8.25 39.69
N ARG A 180 -20.02 8.58 38.50
CA ARG A 180 -21.08 9.59 38.34
C ARG A 180 -22.00 9.24 37.17
N SER A 181 -23.30 9.27 37.44
CA SER A 181 -24.41 9.02 36.52
C SER A 181 -24.79 10.28 35.74
N GLY A 182 -25.06 10.10 34.44
CA GLY A 182 -25.80 11.03 33.59
C GLY A 182 -25.77 10.59 32.13
N CYS A 183 -24.64 10.06 31.69
CA CYS A 183 -24.41 9.56 30.33
C CYS A 183 -23.75 8.18 30.40
N SER A 184 -24.04 7.34 29.41
CA SER A 184 -23.43 6.02 29.21
C SER A 184 -22.56 6.06 27.97
N PHE A 185 -21.42 5.40 27.96
CA PHE A 185 -20.63 5.24 26.74
C PHE A 185 -21.11 4.02 25.96
N GLU A 186 -21.26 4.17 24.66
CA GLU A 186 -21.53 3.08 23.71
C GLU A 186 -20.30 2.91 22.81
N LEU A 187 -19.87 1.67 22.61
CA LEU A 187 -18.79 1.37 21.68
C LEU A 187 -19.35 1.38 20.26
N VAL A 188 -18.87 2.32 19.45
CA VAL A 188 -19.19 2.40 18.03
C VAL A 188 -17.98 1.94 17.25
N THR A 189 -18.18 0.98 16.36
CA THR A 189 -17.14 0.60 15.39
C THR A 189 -17.27 1.49 14.18
N ILE A 190 -16.21 2.27 13.90
CA ILE A 190 -16.10 3.13 12.73
C ILE A 190 -15.20 2.44 11.72
N GLU A 191 -15.71 2.26 10.51
CA GLU A 191 -14.94 1.88 9.34
C GLU A 191 -14.13 3.10 8.87
N VAL A 192 -12.82 3.03 9.04
CA VAL A 192 -11.86 3.96 8.45
C VAL A 192 -11.40 3.38 7.14
N THR A 193 -11.95 3.93 6.07
CA THR A 193 -11.58 3.61 4.72
C THR A 193 -10.44 4.51 4.27
N TYR A 194 -9.26 3.95 4.06
CA TYR A 194 -8.19 4.63 3.37
C TYR A 194 -8.50 4.62 1.88
N GLN A 195 -8.87 5.79 1.34
CA GLN A 195 -8.94 5.95 -0.11
C GLN A 195 -7.54 6.23 -0.65
N CYS A 196 -7.13 5.45 -1.66
CA CYS A 196 -5.93 5.72 -2.45
C CYS A 196 -6.00 7.15 -3.00
N THR A 197 -5.16 8.06 -2.50
CA THR A 197 -5.10 9.47 -2.94
C THR A 197 -3.85 9.80 -3.75
N ILE A 198 -3.12 8.78 -4.23
CA ILE A 198 -1.96 8.97 -5.12
C ILE A 198 -2.36 8.60 -6.56
N ASP A 199 -2.00 9.48 -7.51
CA ASP A 199 -2.08 9.23 -8.95
C ASP A 199 -1.35 7.92 -9.30
N GLY A 200 -2.11 6.86 -9.62
CA GLY A 200 -1.56 5.55 -9.97
C GLY A 200 -2.48 4.34 -9.70
N CYS A 201 -3.53 4.49 -8.88
CA CYS A 201 -4.49 3.40 -8.65
C CYS A 201 -5.41 3.19 -9.88
N TRP A 202 -5.38 1.98 -10.46
CA TRP A 202 -6.20 1.60 -11.63
C TRP A 202 -7.64 1.20 -11.28
N ASP A 203 -7.97 1.09 -9.98
CA ASP A 203 -9.31 0.70 -9.53
C ASP A 203 -9.69 1.44 -8.23
N PRO A 204 -10.74 2.29 -8.24
CA PRO A 204 -11.25 2.97 -7.04
C PRO A 204 -11.91 2.03 -6.01
N ALA A 205 -11.95 0.71 -6.26
CA ALA A 205 -12.51 -0.29 -5.34
C ALA A 205 -11.51 -0.86 -4.30
N TRP A 206 -10.21 -0.50 -4.34
CA TRP A 206 -9.27 -0.90 -3.31
C TRP A 206 -9.26 0.10 -2.16
N THR A 207 -10.17 -0.14 -1.24
CA THR A 207 -10.23 0.49 0.08
C THR A 207 -9.65 -0.49 1.09
N THR A 208 -8.56 -0.13 1.77
CA THR A 208 -8.26 -0.82 3.03
C THR A 208 -9.14 -0.20 4.11
N THR A 209 -9.88 -1.06 4.79
CA THR A 209 -10.80 -0.68 5.86
C THR A 209 -10.15 -1.10 7.17
N GLU A 210 -9.83 -0.12 8.01
CA GLU A 210 -9.55 -0.36 9.42
C GLU A 210 -10.82 -0.14 10.23
N TYR A 211 -10.96 -0.89 11.31
CA TYR A 211 -12.04 -0.67 12.26
C TYR A 211 -11.45 0.04 13.47
N ILE A 212 -11.80 1.31 13.65
CA ILE A 212 -11.50 2.05 14.87
C ILE A 212 -12.70 1.91 15.80
N HIS A 213 -12.42 1.60 17.06
CA HIS A 213 -13.45 1.59 18.09
C HIS A 213 -13.50 2.95 18.77
N VAL A 214 -14.64 3.63 18.66
CA VAL A 214 -14.87 4.93 19.28
C VAL A 214 -15.91 4.77 20.38
N TRP A 215 -15.54 5.15 21.60
CA TRP A 215 -16.51 5.28 22.67
C TRP A 215 -17.24 6.61 22.53
N ALA A 216 -18.54 6.55 22.24
CA ALA A 216 -19.41 7.71 22.13
C ALA A 216 -20.21 7.90 23.42
N GLU A 217 -20.21 9.11 23.97
CA GLU A 217 -21.01 9.44 25.15
C GLU A 217 -22.50 9.62 24.76
N VAL A 218 -23.35 8.71 25.23
CA VAL A 218 -24.81 8.73 25.05
C VAL A 218 -25.47 9.23 26.33
N CYS A 219 -25.91 10.49 26.31
CA CYS A 219 -26.69 11.07 27.40
C CYS A 219 -28.19 10.86 27.15
N SER A 220 -28.90 10.18 28.06
CA SER A 220 -30.35 10.11 27.97
C SER A 220 -30.95 11.45 28.40
N GLY A 221 -31.62 12.13 27.46
CA GLY A 221 -32.27 13.42 27.69
C GLY A 221 -33.26 13.35 28.85
N GLY A 222 -32.85 13.87 30.01
CA GLY A 222 -33.70 13.99 31.19
C GLY A 222 -34.79 15.04 30.96
N GLY A 223 -35.97 14.60 30.52
CA GLY A 223 -37.19 15.40 30.58
C GLY A 223 -37.51 15.76 32.02
N GLY A 224 -37.34 17.03 32.39
CA GLY A 224 -37.64 17.55 33.72
C GLY A 224 -39.10 17.32 34.10
N GLY A 225 -39.34 16.50 35.12
CA GLY A 225 -40.65 16.29 35.73
C GLY A 225 -41.11 17.53 36.49
N GLY A 226 -41.80 18.45 35.79
CA GLY A 226 -42.57 19.52 36.42
C GLY A 226 -43.94 19.00 36.85
N SER A 227 -44.16 18.86 38.16
CA SER A 227 -45.48 18.64 38.73
C SER A 227 -46.37 19.85 38.49
N GLY A 228 -47.45 19.68 37.74
CA GLY A 228 -48.47 20.71 37.53
C GLY A 228 -49.86 20.06 37.38
N ASP A 229 -50.67 20.19 38.44
CA ASP A 229 -52.10 19.86 38.44
C ASP A 229 -52.86 20.69 37.39
N GLY A 230 -53.74 20.04 36.62
CA GLY A 230 -54.61 20.73 35.67
C GLY A 230 -55.55 19.81 34.90
N SER A 231 -56.79 19.72 35.37
CA SER A 231 -57.93 19.03 34.77
C SER A 231 -58.33 19.54 33.37
N GLY A 232 -58.66 18.63 32.44
CA GLY A 232 -59.34 18.98 31.19
C GLY A 232 -59.62 17.77 30.27
N SER A 233 -60.90 17.46 30.08
CA SER A 233 -61.44 16.39 29.23
C SER A 233 -61.28 16.64 27.73
N GLY A 234 -61.02 15.59 26.94
CA GLY A 234 -61.18 15.62 25.48
C GLY A 234 -60.80 14.31 24.78
N SER A 235 -61.79 13.62 24.23
CA SER A 235 -61.65 12.39 23.44
C SER A 235 -61.06 12.68 22.06
N GLY A 236 -60.09 11.89 21.60
CA GLY A 236 -59.56 11.92 20.24
C GLY A 236 -58.82 10.62 19.89
N THR A 237 -59.30 9.97 18.84
CA THR A 237 -58.90 8.67 18.30
C THR A 237 -57.54 8.64 17.59
N GLY A 238 -56.79 7.55 17.80
CA GLY A 238 -55.97 6.82 16.82
C GLY A 238 -55.03 7.59 15.88
N GLY A 239 -53.73 7.35 16.05
CA GLY A 239 -52.70 7.65 15.05
C GLY A 239 -51.32 7.25 15.56
N GLY A 240 -50.89 6.02 15.24
CA GLY A 240 -49.50 5.61 15.43
C GLY A 240 -48.61 6.42 14.49
N GLY A 241 -47.71 7.21 15.05
CA GLY A 241 -46.66 7.92 14.35
C GLY A 241 -45.34 7.64 15.06
N GLY A 242 -44.43 6.98 14.35
CA GLY A 242 -43.04 6.80 14.78
C GLY A 242 -42.41 8.16 15.02
N GLY A 243 -41.98 8.40 16.26
CA GLY A 243 -41.14 9.53 16.61
C GLY A 243 -39.71 9.17 16.28
N GLY A 244 -39.20 9.73 15.19
CA GLY A 244 -37.80 9.65 14.81
C GLY A 244 -36.91 10.17 15.93
N THR A 245 -35.82 9.44 16.16
CA THR A 245 -34.65 9.90 16.90
C THR A 245 -34.17 11.19 16.25
N SER A 246 -34.34 12.29 16.98
CA SER A 246 -33.80 13.59 16.61
C SER A 246 -32.30 13.53 16.75
N GLY A 247 -31.58 13.91 15.70
CA GLY A 247 -30.13 13.98 15.65
C GLY A 247 -29.56 14.72 16.86
N GLY A 248 -28.69 14.02 17.58
CA GLY A 248 -27.76 14.63 18.50
C GLY A 248 -26.72 15.39 17.69
N SER A 249 -26.76 16.72 17.84
CA SER A 249 -25.69 17.65 17.53
C SER A 249 -24.32 17.09 17.98
N GLY A 250 -23.28 17.32 17.18
CA GLY A 250 -21.90 16.96 17.48
C GLY A 250 -21.52 17.28 18.92
N ASN A 251 -21.08 16.23 19.63
CA ASN A 251 -20.52 16.33 20.97
C ASN A 251 -19.02 16.00 20.86
N ASP A 252 -18.19 16.91 21.37
CA ASP A 252 -16.72 16.86 21.39
C ASP A 252 -16.12 15.80 22.35
N ASN A 253 -16.83 14.69 22.60
CA ASN A 253 -16.49 13.71 23.66
C ASN A 253 -16.25 12.28 23.14
N ASN A 254 -15.94 12.11 21.85
CA ASN A 254 -15.56 10.81 21.29
C ASN A 254 -14.17 10.39 21.81
N ILE A 255 -14.03 9.15 22.28
CA ILE A 255 -12.74 8.60 22.75
C ILE A 255 -12.32 7.48 21.78
N PRO A 256 -11.48 7.78 20.78
CA PRO A 256 -11.00 6.75 19.86
C PRO A 256 -9.98 5.83 20.56
N THR A 257 -10.07 4.52 20.31
CA THR A 257 -9.13 3.53 20.83
C THR A 257 -9.09 2.27 19.94
N ILE A 258 -8.00 1.52 20.01
CA ILE A 258 -7.87 0.17 19.45
C ILE A 258 -7.30 -0.73 20.55
N PRO A 259 -7.81 -1.97 20.72
CA PRO A 259 -7.26 -2.88 21.70
C PRO A 259 -5.77 -3.14 21.46
N MET A 260 -4.94 -3.02 22.51
CA MET A 260 -3.49 -3.20 22.44
C MET A 260 -3.05 -4.36 23.35
N ASN A 261 -2.30 -5.33 22.82
CA ASN A 261 -1.88 -6.48 23.60
C ASN A 261 -0.86 -6.13 24.71
N PRO A 262 -0.84 -6.88 25.83
CA PRO A 262 0.10 -6.70 26.94
C PRO A 262 1.58 -6.78 26.55
N ASP A 263 1.90 -7.61 25.54
CA ASP A 263 3.26 -7.76 25.01
C ASP A 263 3.67 -6.61 24.06
N GLY A 264 2.80 -5.62 23.89
CA GLY A 264 3.03 -4.48 23.00
C GLY A 264 2.83 -4.79 21.53
N THR A 265 2.59 -6.04 21.13
CA THR A 265 2.49 -6.36 19.70
C THR A 265 1.32 -5.60 19.06
N SER A 266 1.62 -4.89 17.96
CA SER A 266 0.59 -4.42 17.03
C SER A 266 0.15 -5.60 16.17
N ALA A 267 -1.02 -5.52 15.55
CA ALA A 267 -1.47 -6.52 14.59
C ALA A 267 -0.62 -6.60 13.30
N ALA A 268 0.46 -5.79 13.15
CA ALA A 268 1.30 -5.71 11.95
C ALA A 268 1.95 -7.05 11.52
N PRO A 269 2.58 -7.86 12.40
CA PRO A 269 3.09 -9.17 12.04
C PRO A 269 1.98 -10.10 11.50
N SER A 270 0.81 -10.08 12.13
CA SER A 270 -0.37 -10.86 11.73
C SER A 270 -0.96 -10.39 10.40
N PHE A 271 -1.02 -9.07 10.15
CA PHE A 271 -1.42 -8.50 8.87
C PHE A 271 -0.49 -8.93 7.74
N LEU A 272 0.83 -8.87 7.96
CA LEU A 272 1.80 -9.24 6.94
C LEU A 272 1.69 -10.73 6.61
N ILE A 273 1.56 -11.57 7.63
CA ILE A 273 1.34 -13.02 7.47
C ILE A 273 0.05 -13.28 6.67
N ASN A 274 -1.06 -12.62 7.01
CA ASN A 274 -2.34 -12.78 6.31
C ASN A 274 -2.26 -12.27 4.86
N ALA A 275 -1.63 -11.12 4.62
CA ALA A 275 -1.43 -10.55 3.29
C ALA A 275 -0.56 -11.46 2.38
N LEU A 276 0.36 -12.23 2.99
CA LEU A 276 1.16 -13.25 2.32
C LEU A 276 0.43 -14.61 2.13
N GLY A 277 -0.86 -14.67 2.44
CA GLY A 277 -1.68 -15.88 2.28
C GLY A 277 -1.79 -16.76 3.54
N GLY A 278 -1.39 -16.23 4.69
CA GLY A 278 -1.43 -16.89 5.99
C GLY A 278 -0.22 -17.80 6.26
N GLU A 279 -0.12 -18.31 7.49
CA GLU A 279 1.03 -19.11 7.95
C GLU A 279 1.32 -20.33 7.07
N SER A 280 0.30 -20.92 6.44
CA SER A 280 0.45 -22.09 5.57
C SER A 280 1.30 -21.83 4.33
N GLN A 281 1.42 -20.56 3.90
CA GLN A 281 2.20 -20.16 2.72
C GLN A 281 3.63 -19.74 3.10
N LEU A 282 3.92 -19.59 4.39
CA LEU A 282 5.20 -19.14 4.90
C LEU A 282 5.96 -20.27 5.57
N THR A 283 7.29 -20.19 5.49
CA THR A 283 8.16 -21.08 6.25
C THR A 283 8.18 -20.67 7.73
N SER A 284 8.45 -21.62 8.63
CA SER A 284 8.60 -21.31 10.06
C SER A 284 9.71 -20.28 10.32
N ARG A 285 10.73 -20.20 9.45
CA ARG A 285 11.78 -19.17 9.52
C ARG A 285 11.23 -17.79 9.16
N GLN A 286 10.36 -17.67 8.15
CA GLN A 286 9.71 -16.41 7.78
C GLN A 286 8.78 -15.93 8.89
N ILE A 287 7.93 -16.82 9.42
CA ILE A 287 7.03 -16.49 10.54
C ILE A 287 7.84 -16.03 11.76
N SER A 288 8.88 -16.78 12.13
CA SER A 288 9.75 -16.39 13.25
C SER A 288 10.50 -15.07 13.02
N TRP A 289 10.79 -14.72 11.77
CA TRP A 289 11.44 -13.44 11.45
C TRP A 289 10.44 -12.29 11.52
N ILE A 290 9.23 -12.47 10.98
CA ILE A 290 8.14 -11.48 11.02
C ILE A 290 7.72 -11.18 12.47
N ASN A 291 7.66 -12.21 13.32
CA ASN A 291 7.28 -12.07 14.72
C ASN A 291 8.44 -11.64 15.65
N ASN A 292 9.64 -11.40 15.12
CA ASN A 292 10.74 -10.89 15.94
C ASN A 292 10.69 -9.35 15.96
N HIS A 293 10.48 -8.80 17.15
CA HIS A 293 10.43 -7.35 17.42
C HIS A 293 11.62 -6.53 16.89
N ASP A 294 12.80 -7.14 16.75
CA ASP A 294 13.97 -6.49 16.15
C ASP A 294 13.73 -6.10 14.68
N ASN A 295 12.77 -6.73 14.01
CA ASN A 295 12.45 -6.55 12.59
C ASN A 295 11.21 -5.68 12.35
N ASP A 296 10.54 -5.16 13.39
CA ASP A 296 9.26 -4.44 13.25
C ASP A 296 9.31 -3.29 12.23
N ALA A 297 10.41 -2.54 12.19
CA ALA A 297 10.60 -1.46 11.23
C ALA A 297 10.58 -1.98 9.77
N LEU A 298 11.25 -3.12 9.51
CA LEU A 298 11.27 -3.74 8.18
C LEU A 298 9.92 -4.39 7.84
N VAL A 299 9.22 -4.96 8.82
CA VAL A 299 7.87 -5.51 8.68
C VAL A 299 6.89 -4.40 8.27
N ASN A 300 6.96 -3.24 8.93
CA ASN A 300 6.13 -2.08 8.58
C ASN A 300 6.44 -1.55 7.18
N LEU A 301 7.71 -1.52 6.76
CA LEU A 301 8.08 -1.16 5.39
C LEU A 301 7.48 -2.12 4.35
N LEU A 302 7.53 -3.44 4.62
CA LEU A 302 6.90 -4.46 3.76
C LEU A 302 5.36 -4.30 3.71
N LEU A 303 4.72 -4.01 4.84
CA LEU A 303 3.29 -3.73 4.90
C LEU A 303 2.90 -2.49 4.10
N ASN A 304 3.70 -1.42 4.19
CA ASN A 304 3.44 -0.19 3.45
C ASN A 304 3.65 -0.36 1.93
N ALA A 305 4.50 -1.31 1.52
CA ALA A 305 4.71 -1.66 0.11
C ALA A 305 3.61 -2.58 -0.47
N PHE A 306 2.89 -3.31 0.38
CA PHE A 306 1.88 -4.28 -0.03
C PHE A 306 0.76 -3.71 -0.94
N PRO A 307 0.25 -2.47 -0.71
CA PRO A 307 -0.75 -1.85 -1.60
C PRO A 307 -0.26 -1.61 -3.03
N THR A 308 1.05 -1.48 -3.24
CA THR A 308 1.67 -1.14 -4.53
C THR A 308 2.32 -2.32 -5.23
N SER A 309 2.47 -3.47 -4.56
CA SER A 309 3.18 -4.65 -5.07
C SER A 309 2.37 -5.92 -4.87
N ASN A 310 2.60 -6.93 -5.71
CA ASN A 310 1.91 -8.22 -5.55
C ASN A 310 2.53 -9.07 -4.42
N SER A 311 1.81 -10.08 -3.93
CA SER A 311 2.27 -10.92 -2.82
C SER A 311 3.57 -11.68 -3.09
N ASN A 312 3.85 -12.05 -4.34
CA ASN A 312 5.12 -12.70 -4.72
C ASN A 312 6.30 -11.72 -4.58
N ALA A 313 6.10 -10.47 -4.98
CA ALA A 313 7.09 -9.40 -4.82
C ALA A 313 7.43 -9.16 -3.34
N ILE A 314 6.40 -9.07 -2.48
CA ILE A 314 6.64 -8.90 -1.04
C ILE A 314 7.31 -10.13 -0.41
N THR A 315 6.92 -11.34 -0.85
CA THR A 315 7.58 -12.58 -0.42
C THR A 315 9.07 -12.58 -0.82
N ALA A 316 9.39 -12.05 -2.00
CA ALA A 316 10.76 -11.93 -2.48
C ALA A 316 11.56 -10.91 -1.66
N ALA A 317 10.99 -9.74 -1.39
CA ALA A 317 11.58 -8.70 -0.55
C ALA A 317 11.87 -9.22 0.88
N LEU A 318 10.89 -9.89 1.50
CA LEU A 318 11.05 -10.57 2.79
C LEU A 318 12.23 -11.56 2.76
N SER A 319 12.30 -12.40 1.72
CA SER A 319 13.36 -13.40 1.60
C SER A 319 14.75 -12.77 1.45
N ALA A 320 14.87 -11.63 0.77
CA ALA A 320 16.12 -10.90 0.65
C ALA A 320 16.57 -10.32 2.01
N LEU A 321 15.68 -9.60 2.69
CA LEU A 321 15.94 -9.00 4.00
C LEU A 321 16.32 -10.04 5.07
N MET A 322 15.66 -11.19 5.08
CA MET A 322 15.97 -12.30 6.01
C MET A 322 17.38 -12.88 5.85
N ASN A 323 18.01 -12.69 4.69
CA ASN A 323 19.35 -13.21 4.42
C ASN A 323 20.43 -12.12 4.45
N ASN A 324 20.03 -10.85 4.38
CA ASN A 324 20.92 -9.72 4.58
C ASN A 324 20.10 -8.50 5.02
N ALA A 325 20.04 -8.28 6.34
CA ALA A 325 19.29 -7.18 6.94
C ALA A 325 19.93 -5.81 6.70
N ASP A 326 21.20 -5.77 6.25
CA ASP A 326 21.93 -4.53 5.97
C ASP A 326 21.67 -3.99 4.55
N ILE A 327 20.83 -4.66 3.74
CA ILE A 327 20.44 -4.14 2.42
C ILE A 327 19.61 -2.87 2.64
N PRO A 328 20.01 -1.71 2.07
CA PRO A 328 19.20 -0.50 2.08
C PRO A 328 17.80 -0.76 1.51
N TRP A 329 16.78 -0.20 2.16
CA TRP A 329 15.39 -0.40 1.77
C TRP A 329 15.12 0.04 0.32
N GLU A 330 15.78 1.11 -0.13
CA GLU A 330 15.63 1.62 -1.49
C GLU A 330 16.04 0.59 -2.55
N LEU A 331 17.03 -0.26 -2.25
CA LEU A 331 17.41 -1.37 -3.13
C LEU A 331 16.38 -2.50 -3.10
N ILE A 332 15.72 -2.75 -1.96
CA ILE A 332 14.64 -3.72 -1.87
C ILE A 332 13.44 -3.28 -2.72
N GLU A 333 13.09 -1.99 -2.65
CA GLU A 333 12.05 -1.39 -3.47
C GLU A 333 12.37 -1.52 -4.97
N ASP A 334 13.56 -1.08 -5.37
CA ASP A 334 14.10 -1.20 -6.73
C ASP A 334 13.99 -2.64 -7.26
N TRP A 335 14.46 -3.60 -6.47
CA TRP A 335 14.62 -4.97 -6.93
C TRP A 335 13.29 -5.71 -7.04
N PHE A 336 12.43 -5.61 -6.03
CA PHE A 336 11.33 -6.54 -5.86
C PHE A 336 9.95 -5.90 -5.94
N LEU A 337 9.81 -4.62 -5.60
CA LEU A 337 8.51 -4.02 -5.33
C LEU A 337 7.97 -3.23 -6.51
N ASN A 338 8.85 -2.73 -7.38
CA ASN A 338 8.46 -1.97 -8.55
C ASN A 338 8.13 -2.87 -9.75
N THR A 339 7.02 -2.55 -10.42
CA THR A 339 6.64 -3.14 -11.71
C THR A 339 6.51 -2.05 -12.77
N PRO A 340 6.91 -2.30 -14.03
CA PRO A 340 6.79 -1.30 -15.07
C PRO A 340 5.32 -1.01 -15.42
N ASP A 341 5.01 0.26 -15.67
CA ASP A 341 3.67 0.74 -16.07
C ASP A 341 3.49 0.75 -17.61
N TYR A 342 4.03 -0.24 -18.31
CA TYR A 342 3.93 -0.33 -19.76
C TYR A 342 3.67 -1.75 -20.26
N THR A 343 3.11 -1.85 -21.47
CA THR A 343 2.93 -3.11 -22.18
C THR A 343 3.53 -3.01 -23.58
N GLU A 344 4.24 -4.05 -24.00
CA GLU A 344 4.86 -4.14 -25.32
C GLU A 344 3.99 -5.00 -26.26
N PRO A 345 3.64 -4.51 -27.46
CA PRO A 345 3.04 -5.36 -28.47
C PRO A 345 4.08 -6.31 -29.10
N ASN A 346 3.69 -7.57 -29.31
CA ASN A 346 4.47 -8.70 -29.85
C ASN A 346 5.52 -9.32 -28.91
N LEU A 347 5.02 -10.25 -28.11
CA LEU A 347 5.69 -10.83 -26.95
C LEU A 347 6.29 -12.22 -27.23
N ASN A 348 6.61 -12.62 -28.46
CA ASN A 348 7.23 -13.93 -28.66
C ASN A 348 8.31 -13.91 -29.74
N ILE A 349 9.48 -13.41 -29.34
CA ILE A 349 10.68 -13.33 -30.15
C ILE A 349 11.64 -14.41 -29.66
N ASP A 350 12.00 -15.35 -30.53
CA ASP A 350 13.12 -16.25 -30.26
C ASP A 350 14.42 -15.54 -30.65
N PRO A 351 15.32 -15.24 -29.70
CA PRO A 351 16.56 -14.50 -29.99
C PRO A 351 17.43 -15.20 -31.04
N ASN A 352 17.32 -16.52 -31.22
CA ASN A 352 18.10 -17.26 -32.22
C ASN A 352 17.69 -16.95 -33.67
N ASN A 353 16.49 -16.42 -33.87
CA ASN A 353 15.99 -16.05 -35.21
C ASN A 353 16.35 -14.61 -35.60
N ILE A 354 16.95 -13.84 -34.70
CA ILE A 354 17.39 -12.46 -34.99
C ILE A 354 18.62 -12.51 -35.88
N THR A 355 18.57 -11.72 -36.96
CA THR A 355 19.66 -11.58 -37.94
C THR A 355 20.09 -10.13 -38.06
N TYR A 356 21.31 -9.90 -38.54
CA TYR A 356 21.89 -8.57 -38.76
C TYR A 356 22.07 -8.31 -40.25
N ASP A 357 21.84 -7.08 -40.69
CA ASP A 357 22.12 -6.67 -42.08
C ASP A 357 23.62 -6.61 -42.39
N THR A 358 24.43 -6.46 -41.36
CA THR A 358 25.89 -6.38 -41.42
C THR A 358 26.48 -7.33 -40.36
N PRO A 359 27.56 -8.07 -40.70
CA PRO A 359 28.20 -8.96 -39.73
C PRO A 359 28.68 -8.20 -38.51
N LEU A 360 28.40 -8.74 -37.32
CA LEU A 360 28.91 -8.20 -36.08
C LEU A 360 30.38 -8.53 -35.90
N ILE A 361 31.16 -7.52 -35.55
CA ILE A 361 32.55 -7.67 -35.11
C ILE A 361 32.55 -7.51 -33.60
N GLN A 362 33.04 -8.53 -32.88
CA GLN A 362 33.19 -8.46 -31.44
C GLN A 362 34.13 -7.32 -31.05
N GLN A 363 33.78 -6.61 -29.98
CA GLN A 363 34.59 -5.52 -29.44
C GLN A 363 34.45 -5.46 -27.92
N GLU A 364 35.34 -4.72 -27.27
CA GLU A 364 35.26 -4.47 -25.83
C GLU A 364 34.05 -3.63 -25.46
N LEU A 365 33.56 -3.81 -24.23
CA LEU A 365 32.53 -2.98 -23.63
C LEU A 365 32.99 -1.51 -23.53
N PRO A 366 32.07 -0.53 -23.57
CA PRO A 366 32.41 0.87 -23.29
C PRO A 366 32.86 1.05 -21.84
N SER A 367 33.44 2.22 -21.51
CA SER A 367 33.68 2.56 -20.11
C SER A 367 32.36 2.77 -19.36
N PHE A 368 32.38 2.59 -18.04
CA PHE A 368 31.21 2.84 -17.20
C PHE A 368 30.77 4.31 -17.28
N GLU A 369 31.74 5.24 -17.24
CA GLU A 369 31.49 6.68 -17.33
C GLU A 369 30.83 7.05 -18.67
N ASP A 370 31.38 6.60 -19.80
CA ASP A 370 30.82 6.91 -21.12
C ASP A 370 29.40 6.36 -21.27
N PHE A 371 29.17 5.12 -20.85
CA PHE A 371 27.85 4.50 -20.98
C PHE A 371 26.81 5.23 -20.11
N VAL A 372 27.13 5.45 -18.83
CA VAL A 372 26.21 6.11 -17.91
C VAL A 372 25.93 7.52 -18.36
N ASP A 373 26.95 8.32 -18.72
CA ASP A 373 26.77 9.71 -19.16
C ASP A 373 25.83 9.83 -20.36
N ASN A 374 25.91 8.87 -21.27
CA ASN A 374 25.09 8.84 -22.48
C ASN A 374 23.74 8.12 -22.33
N PHE A 375 23.54 7.37 -21.24
CA PHE A 375 22.27 6.74 -20.91
C PHE A 375 21.23 7.81 -20.53
N PRO A 376 20.06 7.88 -21.21
CA PRO A 376 19.02 8.86 -20.91
C PRO A 376 18.45 8.69 -19.49
N LYS A 377 18.73 9.69 -18.66
CA LYS A 377 18.37 9.74 -17.24
C LYS A 377 18.11 11.16 -16.79
N ARG A 378 17.50 11.33 -15.62
CA ARG A 378 17.38 12.60 -14.90
C ARG A 378 18.27 12.55 -13.66
N GLY A 379 18.51 13.73 -13.08
CA GLY A 379 19.28 13.85 -11.84
C GLY A 379 20.78 14.06 -12.07
N THR A 380 21.55 13.85 -11.01
CA THR A 380 22.99 14.09 -10.96
C THR A 380 23.71 12.84 -10.47
N ALA A 381 25.04 12.76 -10.64
CA ALA A 381 25.84 11.63 -10.19
C ALA A 381 25.50 11.23 -8.75
N GLY A 382 25.12 9.95 -8.57
CA GLY A 382 24.72 9.37 -7.28
C GLY A 382 23.24 9.54 -6.91
N ASN A 383 22.44 10.23 -7.72
CA ASN A 383 20.99 10.32 -7.58
C ASN A 383 20.36 10.48 -8.96
N TYR A 384 20.28 9.36 -9.67
CA TYR A 384 19.68 9.29 -11.00
C TYR A 384 18.28 8.71 -10.92
N SER A 385 17.42 9.15 -11.82
CA SER A 385 16.11 8.56 -12.01
C SER A 385 15.82 8.39 -13.49
N GLU A 386 14.81 7.59 -13.82
CA GLU A 386 14.35 7.43 -15.20
C GLU A 386 13.99 8.78 -15.83
N MET A 387 14.44 8.99 -17.07
CA MET A 387 13.90 10.05 -17.93
C MET A 387 12.57 9.61 -18.52
N PRO A 388 11.47 10.38 -18.42
CA PRO A 388 10.17 10.00 -18.98
C PRO A 388 10.25 9.53 -20.42
N THR A 389 9.56 8.44 -20.76
CA THR A 389 9.59 7.80 -22.09
C THR A 389 9.47 8.81 -23.23
N THR A 390 8.47 9.69 -23.18
CA THR A 390 8.24 10.71 -24.22
C THR A 390 9.44 11.64 -24.40
N ASN A 391 10.14 12.00 -23.32
CA ASN A 391 11.36 12.82 -23.40
C ASN A 391 12.52 12.06 -24.06
N VAL A 392 12.63 10.75 -23.84
CA VAL A 392 13.62 9.90 -24.53
C VAL A 392 13.35 9.87 -26.03
N TYR A 393 12.09 9.65 -26.43
CA TYR A 393 11.71 9.68 -27.84
C TYR A 393 11.97 11.05 -28.47
N HIS A 394 11.68 12.15 -27.77
CA HIS A 394 12.02 13.51 -28.25
C HIS A 394 13.52 13.73 -28.39
N MET A 395 14.31 13.23 -27.43
CA MET A 395 15.77 13.33 -27.45
C MET A 395 16.38 12.56 -28.63
N VAL A 396 15.87 11.37 -28.93
CA VAL A 396 16.36 10.54 -30.03
C VAL A 396 15.86 11.05 -31.38
N GLY A 397 14.60 11.48 -31.47
CA GLY A 397 14.02 12.05 -32.69
C GLY A 397 13.81 11.03 -33.82
N GLY A 398 13.75 11.54 -35.06
CA GLY A 398 13.73 10.72 -36.28
C GLY A 398 12.44 9.94 -36.49
N SER A 399 12.55 8.79 -37.18
CA SER A 399 11.38 7.95 -37.40
C SER A 399 10.87 7.36 -36.10
N LEU A 400 11.77 7.10 -35.14
CA LEU A 400 11.43 6.58 -33.81
C LEU A 400 10.48 7.53 -33.06
N LEU A 401 10.77 8.84 -33.03
CA LEU A 401 9.85 9.83 -32.46
C LEU A 401 8.51 9.86 -33.20
N ASN A 402 8.52 9.81 -34.54
CA ASN A 402 7.29 9.80 -35.32
C ASN A 402 6.43 8.57 -35.00
N SER A 403 7.03 7.40 -34.80
CA SER A 403 6.33 6.20 -34.37
C SER A 403 5.67 6.36 -33.01
N HIS A 404 6.40 6.93 -32.03
CA HIS A 404 5.86 7.21 -30.70
C HIS A 404 4.68 8.17 -30.74
N LEU A 405 4.79 9.28 -31.48
CA LEU A 405 3.70 10.25 -31.59
C LEU A 405 2.46 9.68 -32.30
N ASN A 406 2.65 8.80 -33.28
CA ASN A 406 1.54 8.21 -34.05
C ASN A 406 0.91 6.99 -33.36
N ASN A 407 1.67 6.26 -32.54
CA ASN A 407 1.19 5.10 -31.81
C ASN A 407 1.84 5.01 -30.41
N PRO A 408 1.44 5.89 -29.47
CA PRO A 408 2.08 5.99 -28.17
C PRO A 408 2.03 4.70 -27.35
N SER A 409 0.96 3.91 -27.46
CA SER A 409 0.83 2.65 -26.73
C SER A 409 1.82 1.60 -27.19
N ALA A 410 2.06 1.47 -28.50
CA ALA A 410 3.04 0.52 -29.03
C ALA A 410 4.50 0.93 -28.80
N TYR A 411 4.73 2.19 -28.47
CA TYR A 411 6.04 2.80 -28.20
C TYR A 411 6.04 3.43 -26.79
N SER A 412 5.38 2.77 -25.85
CA SER A 412 5.24 3.20 -24.45
C SER A 412 6.47 2.85 -23.61
N ASN A 413 7.29 1.90 -24.08
CA ASN A 413 8.56 1.55 -23.46
C ASN A 413 9.74 2.20 -24.20
N ALA A 414 10.70 2.72 -23.45
CA ALA A 414 11.96 3.26 -23.95
C ALA A 414 13.22 2.55 -23.42
N CYS A 415 13.11 1.47 -22.62
CA CYS A 415 14.26 0.83 -21.96
C CYS A 415 15.39 0.46 -22.93
N SER A 416 15.06 -0.22 -24.03
CA SER A 416 16.03 -0.63 -25.05
C SER A 416 16.54 0.55 -25.87
N ILE A 417 15.76 1.63 -25.99
CA ILE A 417 16.17 2.88 -26.61
C ILE A 417 17.22 3.58 -25.75
N ARG A 418 17.04 3.59 -24.41
CA ARG A 418 18.01 4.14 -23.46
C ARG A 418 19.33 3.38 -23.52
N GLY A 419 19.28 2.05 -23.42
CA GLY A 419 20.46 1.20 -23.57
C GLY A 419 21.15 1.39 -24.92
N SER A 420 20.37 1.48 -26.02
CA SER A 420 20.91 1.73 -27.36
C SER A 420 21.64 3.07 -27.42
N ARG A 421 21.07 4.12 -26.83
CA ARG A 421 21.68 5.45 -26.81
C ARG A 421 22.98 5.47 -26.01
N GLY A 422 23.00 4.83 -24.83
CA GLY A 422 24.20 4.68 -24.01
C GLY A 422 25.33 4.03 -24.81
N LEU A 423 25.04 2.97 -25.56
CA LEU A 423 26.02 2.32 -26.44
C LEU A 423 26.46 3.22 -27.61
N LEU A 424 25.51 3.76 -28.37
CA LEU A 424 25.78 4.55 -29.59
C LEU A 424 26.71 5.74 -29.33
N TYR A 425 26.46 6.46 -28.25
CA TYR A 425 27.24 7.66 -27.90
C TYR A 425 28.52 7.31 -27.12
N SER A 426 28.70 6.06 -26.74
CA SER A 426 29.98 5.49 -26.26
C SER A 426 30.82 4.88 -27.39
N GLY A 427 30.53 5.20 -28.65
CA GLY A 427 31.29 4.75 -29.81
C GLY A 427 30.93 3.35 -30.33
N ILE A 428 29.83 2.75 -29.85
CA ILE A 428 29.36 1.42 -30.27
C ILE A 428 28.32 1.55 -31.39
N SER A 429 28.61 1.05 -32.58
CA SER A 429 27.63 1.06 -33.68
C SER A 429 26.61 -0.08 -33.57
N ILE A 430 25.32 0.22 -33.76
CA ILE A 430 24.24 -0.79 -33.83
C ILE A 430 23.79 -0.98 -35.29
N PRO A 431 23.87 -2.19 -35.85
CA PRO A 431 23.41 -2.48 -37.21
C PRO A 431 21.88 -2.60 -37.28
N VAL A 432 21.32 -2.89 -38.46
CA VAL A 432 19.90 -3.21 -38.54
C VAL A 432 19.67 -4.66 -38.09
N LEU A 433 18.86 -4.82 -37.06
CA LEU A 433 18.36 -6.13 -36.61
C LEU A 433 17.05 -6.47 -37.34
N ASN A 434 16.89 -7.72 -37.74
CA ASN A 434 15.70 -8.24 -38.43
C ASN A 434 15.22 -9.54 -37.80
N TYR A 435 13.90 -9.73 -37.78
CA TYR A 435 13.24 -10.97 -37.34
C TYR A 435 12.30 -11.51 -38.44
N PRO A 436 12.40 -12.80 -38.81
CA PRO A 436 11.55 -13.42 -39.82
C PRO A 436 10.05 -13.26 -39.52
N GLY A 437 9.28 -12.77 -40.50
CA GLY A 437 7.83 -12.61 -40.38
C GLY A 437 7.35 -11.40 -39.57
N VAL A 438 8.23 -10.74 -38.82
CA VAL A 438 7.93 -9.50 -38.06
C VAL A 438 8.58 -8.28 -38.72
N GLY A 439 9.78 -8.44 -39.28
CA GLY A 439 10.53 -7.38 -39.93
C GLY A 439 11.62 -6.78 -39.04
N GLN A 440 11.90 -5.49 -39.25
CA GLN A 440 12.99 -4.79 -38.60
C GLN A 440 12.75 -4.65 -37.08
N ARG A 441 13.78 -4.96 -36.27
CA ARG A 441 13.79 -4.83 -34.79
C ARG A 441 14.60 -3.63 -34.31
N THR A 442 14.93 -2.74 -35.24
CA THR A 442 15.58 -1.45 -34.99
C THR A 442 14.82 -0.35 -35.70
N GLN A 443 14.98 0.88 -35.24
CA GLN A 443 14.45 2.04 -35.93
C GLN A 443 15.43 3.22 -35.88
N LYS A 444 15.34 4.13 -36.86
CA LYS A 444 16.24 5.28 -36.98
C LYS A 444 15.85 6.42 -36.04
N GLY A 445 16.83 6.90 -35.28
CA GLY A 445 16.76 8.19 -34.60
C GLY A 445 16.98 9.36 -35.58
N GLY A 446 16.84 10.58 -35.08
CA GLY A 446 17.09 11.81 -35.83
C GLY A 446 18.58 12.03 -36.13
N ASP A 447 19.44 11.32 -35.41
CA ASP A 447 20.89 11.22 -35.60
C ASP A 447 21.30 10.18 -36.65
N ASN A 448 20.34 9.55 -37.35
CA ASN A 448 20.54 8.47 -38.31
C ASN A 448 21.15 7.18 -37.73
N ASN A 449 21.23 7.02 -36.40
CA ASN A 449 21.64 5.77 -35.77
C ASN A 449 20.46 4.78 -35.65
N ASN A 450 20.76 3.48 -35.54
CA ASN A 450 19.74 2.45 -35.30
C ASN A 450 19.57 2.22 -33.80
N TYR A 451 18.34 2.23 -33.32
CA TYR A 451 17.96 1.97 -31.93
C TYR A 451 17.19 0.66 -31.85
N ILE A 452 17.56 -0.22 -30.91
CA ILE A 452 16.93 -1.54 -30.71
C ILE A 452 15.59 -1.35 -29.99
N LEU A 453 14.55 -2.04 -30.46
CA LEU A 453 13.17 -1.78 -30.05
C LEU A 453 12.69 -2.60 -28.85
N ASP A 454 13.40 -3.65 -28.44
CA ASP A 454 12.95 -4.57 -27.39
C ASP A 454 14.12 -5.25 -26.66
N ALA A 455 13.87 -5.68 -25.42
CA ALA A 455 14.89 -6.19 -24.51
C ALA A 455 15.49 -7.53 -25.01
N VAL A 456 14.70 -8.40 -25.65
CA VAL A 456 15.19 -9.67 -26.21
C VAL A 456 16.19 -9.44 -27.32
N SER A 457 15.89 -8.50 -28.22
CA SER A 457 16.80 -8.08 -29.29
C SER A 457 18.03 -7.39 -28.73
N PHE A 458 17.89 -6.63 -27.64
CA PHE A 458 19.00 -5.97 -26.96
C PHE A 458 19.94 -7.00 -26.31
N ASP A 459 19.41 -7.96 -25.53
CA ASP A 459 20.18 -9.07 -24.96
C ASP A 459 20.93 -9.86 -26.03
N LYS A 460 20.25 -10.21 -27.12
CA LYS A 460 20.85 -10.93 -28.24
C LYS A 460 21.99 -10.12 -28.87
N TYR A 461 21.80 -8.82 -29.08
CA TYR A 461 22.85 -7.95 -29.59
C TYR A 461 24.04 -7.88 -28.62
N MET A 462 23.81 -7.73 -27.32
CA MET A 462 24.86 -7.67 -26.31
C MET A 462 25.72 -8.93 -26.33
N ARG A 463 25.10 -10.12 -26.32
CA ARG A 463 25.81 -11.41 -26.35
C ARG A 463 26.65 -11.60 -27.61
N ASP A 464 26.10 -11.27 -28.77
CA ASP A 464 26.85 -11.41 -30.03
C ASP A 464 27.98 -10.40 -30.17
N LYS A 465 27.79 -9.17 -29.66
CA LYS A 465 28.73 -8.05 -29.82
C LYS A 465 29.85 -8.07 -28.79
N PHE A 466 29.57 -8.46 -27.55
CA PHE A 466 30.50 -8.36 -26.42
C PHE A 466 30.82 -9.71 -25.78
N GLY A 467 30.13 -10.79 -26.17
CA GLY A 467 30.25 -12.09 -25.52
C GLY A 467 29.33 -12.24 -24.31
N ASP A 468 29.55 -13.32 -23.56
CA ASP A 468 28.74 -13.66 -22.39
C ASP A 468 28.77 -12.57 -21.32
N ALA A 469 27.68 -12.47 -20.57
CA ALA A 469 27.57 -11.52 -19.46
C ALA A 469 28.57 -11.84 -18.35
N THR A 470 29.07 -10.82 -17.65
CA THR A 470 29.97 -10.99 -16.50
C THR A 470 29.29 -11.70 -15.35
N HIS A 471 27.99 -11.43 -15.15
CA HIS A 471 27.14 -12.09 -14.17
C HIS A 471 25.82 -12.50 -14.81
N GLU A 472 25.33 -13.68 -14.45
CA GLU A 472 24.11 -14.25 -15.02
C GLU A 472 23.38 -15.12 -13.99
N LEU A 473 22.05 -15.02 -13.98
CA LEU A 473 21.14 -16.02 -13.43
C LEU A 473 20.15 -16.44 -14.52
N THR A 474 19.74 -17.71 -14.51
CA THR A 474 18.74 -18.24 -15.45
C THR A 474 17.77 -19.20 -14.75
N GLY A 475 16.59 -19.38 -15.35
CA GLY A 475 15.62 -20.36 -14.90
C GLY A 475 15.24 -20.15 -13.43
N THR A 476 15.26 -21.22 -12.63
CA THR A 476 14.90 -21.17 -11.20
C THR A 476 15.77 -20.18 -10.42
N ASP A 477 17.04 -20.06 -10.78
CA ASP A 477 17.98 -19.19 -10.07
C ASP A 477 17.71 -17.71 -10.32
N ALA A 478 17.15 -17.37 -11.49
CA ALA A 478 16.71 -16.01 -11.80
C ALA A 478 15.40 -15.62 -11.08
N ASN A 479 14.74 -16.58 -10.43
CA ASN A 479 13.52 -16.38 -9.64
C ASN A 479 13.75 -16.63 -8.14
N ASP A 480 15.00 -16.86 -7.73
CA ASP A 480 15.38 -17.02 -6.32
C ASP A 480 15.75 -15.63 -5.76
N PRO A 481 14.95 -15.04 -4.86
CA PRO A 481 15.15 -13.67 -4.39
C PRO A 481 16.51 -13.43 -3.76
N VAL A 482 17.06 -14.43 -3.09
CA VAL A 482 18.36 -14.33 -2.40
C VAL A 482 19.49 -14.33 -3.42
N LYS A 483 19.41 -15.19 -4.45
CA LYS A 483 20.38 -15.19 -5.53
C LYS A 483 20.32 -13.90 -6.35
N VAL A 484 19.11 -13.41 -6.62
CA VAL A 484 18.89 -12.14 -7.32
C VAL A 484 19.53 -10.98 -6.56
N ALA A 485 19.22 -10.81 -5.26
CA ALA A 485 19.83 -9.77 -4.43
C ALA A 485 21.36 -9.85 -4.41
N ASN A 486 21.93 -11.05 -4.29
CA ASN A 486 23.38 -11.27 -4.32
C ASN A 486 24.01 -10.95 -5.69
N LEU A 487 23.30 -11.22 -6.79
CA LEU A 487 23.77 -10.86 -8.12
C LEU A 487 23.81 -9.34 -8.28
N LEU A 488 22.76 -8.63 -7.86
CA LEU A 488 22.61 -7.18 -8.05
C LEU A 488 23.54 -6.36 -7.13
N SER A 489 23.69 -6.76 -5.87
CA SER A 489 24.41 -5.98 -4.86
C SER A 489 25.81 -5.54 -5.32
N GLY A 490 26.05 -4.23 -5.24
CA GLY A 490 27.33 -3.58 -5.52
C GLY A 490 27.78 -3.62 -6.99
N LYS A 491 26.89 -3.93 -7.94
CA LYS A 491 27.26 -4.04 -9.36
C LYS A 491 27.13 -2.72 -10.10
N ASN A 492 28.02 -2.54 -11.08
CA ASN A 492 28.02 -1.41 -12.00
C ASN A 492 28.06 -1.94 -13.44
N GLY A 493 27.18 -1.45 -14.30
CA GLY A 493 27.25 -1.75 -15.73
C GLY A 493 25.92 -1.76 -16.46
N ILE A 494 25.79 -2.65 -17.44
CA ILE A 494 24.60 -2.80 -18.29
C ILE A 494 23.79 -3.97 -17.77
N TYR A 495 22.56 -3.68 -17.33
CA TYR A 495 21.61 -4.64 -16.77
C TYR A 495 20.57 -5.03 -17.82
N VAL A 496 20.34 -6.33 -17.99
CA VAL A 496 19.29 -6.85 -18.86
C VAL A 496 18.55 -8.00 -18.19
N ILE A 497 17.23 -7.92 -18.16
CA ILE A 497 16.33 -8.97 -17.68
C ILE A 497 15.40 -9.38 -18.81
N ILE A 498 15.18 -10.69 -18.96
CA ILE A 498 14.25 -11.26 -19.92
C ILE A 498 13.19 -12.05 -19.16
N ASN A 499 11.91 -11.82 -19.48
CA ASN A 499 10.81 -12.47 -18.78
C ASN A 499 10.61 -13.91 -19.29
N ASN A 500 10.19 -14.80 -18.40
CA ASN A 500 9.90 -16.19 -18.75
C ASN A 500 8.59 -16.31 -19.54
N SER A 501 7.56 -15.55 -19.15
CA SER A 501 6.32 -15.41 -19.90
C SER A 501 6.08 -13.94 -20.24
N HIS A 502 6.49 -13.56 -21.45
CA HIS A 502 6.28 -12.20 -21.94
C HIS A 502 4.77 -11.83 -21.97
N ILE A 503 3.89 -12.79 -22.27
CA ILE A 503 2.42 -12.57 -22.32
C ILE A 503 1.88 -12.21 -20.93
N GLN A 504 2.32 -12.92 -19.89
CA GLN A 504 1.86 -12.65 -18.53
C GLN A 504 2.47 -11.38 -17.96
N ALA A 505 3.74 -11.11 -18.28
CA ALA A 505 4.42 -9.88 -17.86
C ALA A 505 3.88 -8.65 -18.61
N GLY A 506 3.38 -8.82 -19.84
CA GLY A 506 2.99 -7.74 -20.72
C GLY A 506 4.14 -7.09 -21.49
N TYR A 507 5.39 -7.52 -21.26
CA TYR A 507 6.60 -7.02 -21.92
C TYR A 507 7.67 -8.12 -22.04
N SER A 508 8.62 -7.93 -22.97
CA SER A 508 9.65 -8.94 -23.26
C SER A 508 10.77 -9.00 -22.21
N GLY A 509 11.08 -7.87 -21.59
CA GLY A 509 12.10 -7.73 -20.57
C GLY A 509 12.43 -6.27 -20.31
N HIS A 510 13.52 -6.02 -19.60
CA HIS A 510 13.98 -4.66 -19.27
C HIS A 510 15.48 -4.51 -19.50
N VAL A 511 15.89 -3.29 -19.84
CA VAL A 511 17.27 -2.89 -20.12
C VAL A 511 17.53 -1.61 -19.34
N ASP A 512 18.55 -1.63 -18.50
CA ASP A 512 18.91 -0.47 -17.68
C ASP A 512 20.42 -0.32 -17.48
N ALA A 513 20.81 0.82 -16.91
CA ALA A 513 22.10 0.97 -16.25
C ALA A 513 21.96 0.61 -14.77
N ILE A 514 22.88 -0.21 -14.26
CA ILE A 514 22.98 -0.54 -12.84
C ILE A 514 24.19 0.15 -12.23
N ILE A 515 24.01 0.79 -11.07
CA ILE A 515 25.00 1.60 -10.37
C ILE A 515 24.99 1.21 -8.90
N ASN A 516 26.08 0.60 -8.43
CA ASN A 516 26.20 0.05 -7.08
C ASN A 516 25.02 -0.87 -6.66
N GLY A 517 24.42 -1.56 -7.63
CA GLY A 517 23.25 -2.42 -7.45
C GLY A 517 21.89 -1.76 -7.66
N ASP A 518 21.83 -0.43 -7.78
CA ASP A 518 20.61 0.32 -8.05
C ASP A 518 20.40 0.50 -9.56
N CYS A 519 19.20 0.18 -10.08
CA CYS A 519 18.86 0.37 -11.48
C CYS A 519 18.12 1.71 -11.68
N ILE A 520 18.56 2.54 -12.65
CA ILE A 520 18.07 3.92 -12.80
C ILE A 520 16.52 4.02 -12.96
N SER A 521 15.89 3.05 -13.62
CA SER A 521 14.43 3.01 -13.82
C SER A 521 13.75 1.91 -13.02
N ASN A 522 14.49 1.23 -12.14
CA ASN A 522 14.19 0.01 -11.41
C ASN A 522 14.62 -1.32 -12.09
N ALA A 523 14.84 -2.37 -11.30
CA ALA A 523 15.36 -3.67 -11.76
C ALA A 523 14.27 -4.65 -12.24
N TYR A 524 13.03 -4.50 -11.75
CA TYR A 524 11.85 -5.27 -12.18
C TYR A 524 12.02 -6.80 -12.10
N THR A 525 12.55 -7.33 -10.99
CA THR A 525 12.94 -8.76 -10.90
C THR A 525 11.78 -9.72 -10.59
N THR A 526 10.58 -9.21 -10.37
CA THR A 526 9.38 -9.99 -9.96
C THR A 526 8.22 -9.87 -10.96
N PRO A 527 8.45 -9.96 -12.28
CA PRO A 527 7.39 -9.83 -13.27
C PRO A 527 6.39 -10.98 -13.15
N THR A 528 5.13 -10.71 -13.48
CA THR A 528 4.11 -11.76 -13.61
C THR A 528 4.56 -12.80 -14.65
N GLY A 529 4.57 -14.08 -14.25
CA GLY A 529 5.05 -15.18 -15.11
C GLY A 529 6.55 -15.48 -15.00
N GLY A 530 7.26 -14.75 -14.13
CA GLY A 530 8.63 -15.03 -13.72
C GLY A 530 9.70 -14.55 -14.70
N VAL A 531 10.94 -14.70 -14.28
CA VAL A 531 12.13 -14.26 -15.01
C VAL A 531 12.79 -15.43 -15.73
N LYS A 532 13.08 -15.28 -17.01
CA LYS A 532 13.86 -16.28 -17.77
C LYS A 532 15.33 -16.16 -17.41
N SER A 533 15.81 -14.91 -17.36
CA SER A 533 17.20 -14.62 -17.05
C SER A 533 17.46 -13.18 -16.63
N ILE A 534 18.49 -13.01 -15.81
CA ILE A 534 19.07 -11.71 -15.42
C ILE A 534 20.54 -11.71 -15.82
N ARG A 535 21.02 -10.63 -16.43
CA ARG A 535 22.39 -10.47 -16.93
C ARG A 535 22.95 -9.12 -16.60
N ILE A 536 24.24 -9.10 -16.24
CA ILE A 536 25.00 -7.87 -16.06
C ILE A 536 26.32 -7.98 -16.83
N TRP A 537 26.56 -7.05 -17.74
CA TRP A 537 27.89 -6.78 -18.29
C TRP A 537 28.53 -5.70 -17.43
N THR A 538 29.53 -6.08 -16.65
CA THR A 538 30.24 -5.15 -15.78
C THR A 538 31.06 -4.19 -16.61
N LEU A 539 30.86 -2.89 -16.38
CA LEU A 539 31.65 -1.84 -17.00
C LEU A 539 32.70 -1.35 -16.01
N ASN A 540 33.89 -1.01 -16.53
CA ASN A 540 35.02 -0.50 -15.73
C ASN A 540 35.15 1.01 -15.83
#